data_AF-A0AAW1K918-F1
#
_entry.id   AF-A0AAW1K918-F1
#
_cell.length_a   1.000
_cell.length_b   1.000
_cell.length_c   1.000
_cell.angle_alpha   90.00
_cell.angle_beta   90.00
_cell.angle_gamma   90.00
#
_symmetry.space_group_name_H-M   'P 1'
#
loop_
_entity.id
_entity.type
_entity.pdbx_description
1 polymer ?
#
loop_
_entity_poly.entity_id
_entity_poly.type
_entity_poly.pdbx_seq_one_letter_code
_entity_poly.pdbx_strand_id
1 'polypeptide(L)'
;MDLQCQPSNSPDLNVNDLGFFRVIQTLQHEKAPTTVCQLVDVVLKAFYETSDHVLIYVWLSLMYCMNEILIDKGNNKYKLPQVGKVRLSRLGLLPTHVSPNKEVVIERMQEYNAASEVANTSIEENQASEAHIVDFEVQNAIIDQNESIEEENAPCEQINVLG
;
A
#
# COMPACT_ATOMS: atom_id res chain seq x y z
N MET A 1 6.64 19.86 5.13
CA MET A 1 6.18 19.14 3.92
C MET A 1 6.09 17.70 4.35
N ASP A 2 4.88 17.21 4.53
CA ASP A 2 4.66 15.83 4.98
C ASP A 2 4.36 14.96 3.76
N LEU A 3 4.91 13.75 3.74
CA LEU A 3 4.68 12.81 2.66
C LEU A 3 3.24 12.28 2.76
N GLN A 4 2.47 12.41 1.69
CA GLN A 4 1.17 11.74 1.59
C GLN A 4 1.35 10.33 1.05
N CYS A 5 0.71 9.36 1.70
CA CYS A 5 0.73 7.97 1.27
C CYS A 5 -0.17 7.80 0.03
N GLN A 6 0.40 7.30 -1.07
CA GLN A 6 -0.35 6.83 -2.23
C GLN A 6 -0.25 5.30 -2.29
N PRO A 7 -1.36 4.56 -2.36
CA PRO A 7 -1.30 3.11 -2.49
C PRO A 7 -0.76 2.70 -3.87
N SER A 8 -0.08 1.56 -3.92
CA SER A 8 0.47 1.01 -5.16
C SER A 8 -0.63 0.77 -6.20
N ASN A 9 -0.29 0.92 -7.48
CA ASN A 9 -1.19 0.68 -8.63
C ASN A 9 -2.53 1.42 -8.58
N SER A 10 -2.58 2.58 -7.92
CA SER A 10 -3.81 3.37 -7.75
C SER A 10 -3.65 4.77 -8.35
N PRO A 11 -3.60 4.90 -9.69
CA PRO A 11 -3.50 6.20 -10.36
C PRO A 11 -4.73 7.07 -10.10
N ASP A 12 -5.90 6.47 -9.84
CA ASP A 12 -7.13 7.19 -9.51
C ASP A 12 -7.07 7.90 -8.14
N LEU A 13 -6.02 7.67 -7.35
CA LEU A 13 -5.76 8.40 -6.10
C LEU A 13 -4.71 9.50 -6.25
N ASN A 14 -4.21 9.73 -7.46
CA ASN A 14 -3.35 10.86 -7.77
C ASN A 14 -4.16 11.95 -8.47
N VAL A 15 -4.24 13.11 -7.83
CA VAL A 15 -5.00 14.27 -8.34
C VAL A 15 -4.48 14.74 -9.71
N ASN A 16 -3.18 14.58 -10.00
CA ASN A 16 -2.60 14.95 -11.28
C ASN A 16 -2.98 13.97 -12.40
N ASP A 17 -3.01 12.67 -12.10
CA ASP A 17 -3.46 11.63 -13.04
C ASP A 17 -4.95 11.79 -13.37
N LEU A 18 -5.78 12.11 -12.37
CA LEU A 18 -7.21 12.36 -12.55
C LEU A 18 -7.52 13.67 -13.30
N GLY A 19 -6.63 14.64 -13.25
CA GLY A 19 -6.87 16.00 -13.75
C GLY A 19 -5.88 16.44 -14.79
N PHE A 20 -4.78 17.04 -14.33
CA PHE A 20 -3.87 17.79 -15.19
C PHE A 20 -3.25 16.95 -16.32
N PHE A 21 -2.84 15.71 -16.04
CA PHE A 21 -2.26 14.84 -17.05
C PHE A 21 -3.28 14.39 -18.09
N ARG A 22 -4.55 14.23 -17.71
CA ARG A 22 -5.63 14.00 -18.67
C ARG A 22 -5.84 15.18 -19.61
N VAL A 23 -5.69 16.42 -19.12
CA VAL A 23 -5.77 17.63 -19.97
C VAL A 23 -4.60 17.64 -20.97
N ILE A 24 -3.38 17.38 -20.50
CA ILE A 24 -2.19 17.28 -21.37
C ILE A 24 -2.38 16.20 -22.43
N GLN A 25 -2.81 15.00 -22.03
CA GLN A 25 -3.05 13.90 -22.96
C GLN A 25 -4.09 14.27 -24.01
N THR A 26 -5.20 14.89 -23.59
CA THR A 26 -6.26 15.35 -24.50
C THR A 26 -5.71 16.33 -25.53
N LEU A 27 -4.99 17.36 -25.07
CA LEU A 27 -4.38 18.35 -25.96
C LEU A 27 -3.28 17.77 -26.85
N GLN A 28 -2.51 16.81 -26.35
CA GLN A 28 -1.52 16.10 -27.14
C GLN A 28 -2.17 15.28 -28.26
N HIS A 29 -3.28 14.60 -27.98
CA HIS A 29 -4.06 13.88 -28.99
C HIS A 29 -4.68 14.82 -30.03
N GLU A 30 -5.16 15.99 -29.60
CA GLU A 30 -5.72 16.99 -30.52
C GLU A 30 -4.66 17.69 -31.39
N LYS A 31 -3.48 17.98 -30.83
CA LYS A 31 -2.43 18.78 -31.50
C LYS A 31 -1.37 17.93 -32.20
N ALA A 32 -1.23 16.66 -31.83
CA ALA A 32 -0.26 15.72 -32.38
C ALA A 32 1.16 16.31 -32.52
N PRO A 33 1.75 16.84 -31.43
CA PRO A 33 3.06 17.48 -31.50
C PRO A 33 4.14 16.49 -31.95
N THR A 34 5.01 16.91 -32.87
CA THR A 34 6.09 16.07 -33.44
C THR A 34 7.48 16.49 -32.98
N THR A 35 7.57 17.59 -32.23
CA THR A 35 8.83 18.13 -31.69
C THR A 35 8.70 18.42 -30.20
N VAL A 36 9.83 18.45 -29.50
CA VAL A 36 9.87 18.80 -28.07
C VAL A 36 9.31 20.20 -27.83
N CYS A 37 9.62 21.19 -28.68
CA CYS A 37 9.10 22.55 -28.54
C CYS A 37 7.57 22.57 -28.59
N GLN A 38 6.96 21.86 -29.56
CA GLN A 38 5.51 21.77 -29.66
C GLN A 38 4.89 21.04 -28.45
N LEU A 39 5.58 20.04 -27.90
CA LEU A 39 5.11 19.37 -26.68
C LEU A 39 5.14 20.33 -25.48
N VAL A 40 6.19 21.15 -25.34
CA VAL A 40 6.27 22.19 -24.31
C VAL A 40 5.12 23.18 -24.45
N ASP A 41 4.81 23.61 -25.67
CA ASP A 41 3.67 24.48 -25.95
C ASP A 41 2.33 23.84 -25.54
N VAL A 42 2.15 22.54 -25.79
CA VAL A 42 0.98 21.77 -25.34
C VAL A 42 0.87 21.74 -23.82
N VAL A 43 1.98 21.50 -23.10
CA VAL A 43 1.97 21.48 -21.63
C VAL A 43 1.67 22.88 -21.06
N LEU A 44 2.28 23.93 -21.59
CA LEU A 44 2.01 25.31 -21.18
C LEU A 44 0.54 25.66 -21.43
N LYS A 45 0.01 25.27 -22.59
CA LYS A 45 -1.38 25.46 -22.92
C LYS A 45 -2.31 24.72 -21.94
N ALA A 46 -2.00 23.46 -21.62
CA ALA A 46 -2.75 22.69 -20.62
C ALA A 46 -2.78 23.39 -19.26
N PHE A 47 -1.65 23.98 -18.84
CA PHE A 47 -1.54 24.74 -17.60
C PHE A 47 -2.48 25.94 -17.59
N TYR A 48 -2.51 26.74 -18.67
CA TYR A 48 -3.40 27.90 -18.76
C TYR A 48 -4.88 27.55 -18.96
N GLU A 49 -5.19 26.44 -19.61
CA GLU A 49 -6.58 25.99 -19.82
C GLU A 49 -7.17 25.27 -18.59
N THR A 50 -6.32 24.83 -17.67
CA THR A 50 -6.77 24.23 -16.41
C THR A 50 -7.29 25.30 -15.47
N SER A 51 -8.59 25.57 -15.55
CA SER A 51 -9.29 26.50 -14.66
C SER A 51 -9.56 25.92 -13.27
N ASP A 52 -9.79 26.80 -12.28
CA ASP A 52 -10.18 26.42 -10.92
C ASP A 52 -11.39 25.48 -10.89
N HIS A 53 -12.35 25.66 -11.79
CA HIS A 53 -13.51 24.79 -11.91
C HIS A 53 -13.13 23.34 -12.27
N VAL A 54 -12.13 23.16 -13.13
CA VAL A 54 -11.61 21.82 -13.48
C VAL A 54 -10.98 21.18 -12.25
N LEU A 55 -10.18 21.94 -11.48
CA LEU A 55 -9.56 21.45 -10.26
C LEU A 55 -10.59 21.01 -9.22
N ILE A 56 -11.68 21.78 -9.04
CA ILE A 56 -12.79 21.39 -8.16
C ILE A 56 -13.44 20.08 -8.62
N TYR A 57 -13.65 19.90 -9.92
CA TYR A 57 -14.23 18.67 -10.44
C TYR A 57 -13.33 17.46 -10.21
N VAL A 58 -12.03 17.61 -10.42
CA VAL A 58 -10.99 16.59 -10.18
C VAL A 58 -10.94 16.24 -8.69
N TRP A 59 -10.94 17.25 -7.81
CA TRP A 59 -10.96 17.06 -6.37
C TRP A 59 -12.19 16.26 -5.92
N LEU A 60 -13.37 16.62 -6.41
CA LEU A 60 -14.58 15.85 -6.13
C LEU A 60 -14.47 14.42 -6.68
N SER A 61 -13.82 14.21 -7.83
CA SER A 61 -13.63 12.87 -8.40
C SER A 61 -12.77 12.01 -7.49
N LEU A 62 -11.71 12.58 -6.93
CA LEU A 62 -10.87 11.92 -5.95
C LEU A 62 -11.67 11.49 -4.72
N MET A 63 -12.55 12.36 -4.19
CA MET A 63 -13.40 12.00 -3.05
C MET A 63 -14.39 10.86 -3.38
N TYR A 64 -15.01 10.89 -4.56
CA TYR A 64 -15.87 9.79 -5.00
C TYR A 64 -15.09 8.49 -5.20
N CYS A 65 -13.88 8.57 -5.75
CA CYS A 65 -12.97 7.44 -5.90
C CYS A 65 -12.67 6.78 -4.55
N MET A 66 -12.29 7.57 -3.53
CA MET A 66 -12.04 7.08 -2.18
C MET A 66 -13.27 6.39 -1.55
N ASN A 67 -14.47 6.92 -1.78
CA ASN A 67 -15.71 6.29 -1.32
C ASN A 67 -15.94 4.93 -1.99
N GLU A 68 -15.72 4.82 -3.29
CA GLU A 68 -15.87 3.55 -4.00
C GLU A 68 -14.83 2.52 -3.55
N ILE A 69 -13.59 2.93 -3.29
CA ILE A 69 -12.55 2.05 -2.73
C ILE A 69 -12.98 1.49 -1.38
N LEU A 70 -13.58 2.31 -0.52
CA LEU A 70 -14.10 1.86 0.78
C LEU A 70 -15.24 0.84 0.61
N ILE A 71 -16.10 1.02 -0.39
CA ILE A 71 -17.18 0.08 -0.71
C ILE A 71 -16.61 -1.23 -1.27
N ASP A 72 -15.61 -1.16 -2.16
CA ASP A 72 -14.95 -2.31 -2.81
C ASP A 72 -13.83 -2.92 -1.94
N LYS A 73 -13.80 -2.61 -0.64
CA LYS A 73 -12.87 -3.15 0.36
C LYS A 73 -11.39 -3.02 -0.03
N GLY A 74 -11.00 -1.88 -0.61
CA GLY A 74 -9.61 -1.61 -0.98
C GLY A 74 -9.17 -2.16 -2.34
N ASN A 75 -10.10 -2.73 -3.13
CA ASN A 75 -9.81 -3.25 -4.46
C ASN A 75 -9.85 -2.12 -5.52
N ASN A 76 -9.32 -2.42 -6.70
CA ASN A 76 -9.24 -1.51 -7.85
C ASN A 76 -10.32 -1.81 -8.91
N LYS A 77 -11.37 -2.56 -8.56
CA LYS A 77 -12.41 -3.00 -9.51
C LYS A 77 -13.64 -2.09 -9.53
N TYR A 78 -13.61 -1.01 -8.78
CA TYR A 78 -14.68 -0.02 -8.77
C TYR A 78 -14.74 0.78 -10.07
N LYS A 79 -15.90 1.39 -10.32
CA LYS A 79 -16.10 2.32 -11.43
C LYS A 79 -16.19 3.73 -10.87
N LEU A 80 -15.41 4.65 -11.43
CA LEU A 80 -15.46 6.05 -11.00
C LEU A 80 -16.86 6.63 -11.21
N PRO A 81 -17.54 7.15 -10.17
CA PRO A 81 -18.91 7.63 -10.28
C PRO A 81 -19.03 8.87 -11.17
N GLN A 82 -19.86 8.78 -12.22
CA GLN A 82 -20.17 9.93 -13.09
C GLN A 82 -21.35 10.75 -12.53
N VAL A 83 -21.08 11.58 -11.52
CA VAL A 83 -22.13 12.35 -10.82
C VAL A 83 -22.64 13.60 -11.58
N GLY A 84 -22.22 13.81 -12.82
CA GLY A 84 -22.66 14.94 -13.63
C GLY A 84 -22.27 16.30 -13.05
N LYS A 85 -21.01 16.46 -12.61
CA LYS A 85 -20.48 17.67 -11.93
C LYS A 85 -20.76 18.95 -12.70
N VAL A 86 -20.59 18.94 -14.03
CA VAL A 86 -20.89 20.09 -14.89
C VAL A 86 -22.36 20.51 -14.78
N ARG A 87 -23.28 19.55 -14.74
CA ARG A 87 -24.72 19.81 -14.56
C ARG A 87 -24.99 20.38 -13.16
N LEU A 88 -24.41 19.81 -12.11
CA LEU A 88 -24.58 20.29 -10.74
C LEU A 88 -24.03 21.71 -10.54
N SER A 89 -22.87 22.00 -11.14
CA SER A 89 -22.25 23.33 -11.13
C SER A 89 -23.16 24.38 -11.78
N ARG A 90 -23.74 24.09 -12.95
CA ARG A 90 -24.70 24.97 -13.62
C ARG A 90 -25.95 25.25 -12.80
N LEU A 91 -26.36 24.31 -11.95
CA LEU A 91 -27.52 24.46 -11.05
C LEU A 91 -27.17 25.12 -9.72
N GLY A 92 -25.89 25.42 -9.45
CA GLY A 92 -25.44 25.92 -8.14
C GLY A 92 -25.55 24.88 -7.02
N LEU A 93 -25.66 23.59 -7.37
CA LEU A 93 -25.82 22.47 -6.44
C LEU A 93 -24.56 21.59 -6.35
N LEU A 94 -23.42 22.11 -6.81
CA LEU A 94 -22.18 21.36 -6.75
C LEU A 94 -21.72 21.23 -5.29
N PRO A 95 -21.54 20.01 -4.76
CA PRO A 95 -21.02 19.84 -3.43
C PRO A 95 -19.57 20.34 -3.35
N THR A 96 -19.19 20.92 -2.22
CA THR A 96 -17.79 21.28 -1.94
C THR A 96 -17.01 20.11 -1.33
N HIS A 97 -17.72 19.15 -0.75
CA HIS A 97 -17.17 17.98 -0.08
C HIS A 97 -18.11 16.78 -0.25
N VAL A 98 -17.54 15.59 -0.37
CA VAL A 98 -18.27 14.32 -0.41
C VAL A 98 -17.81 13.48 0.78
N SER A 99 -18.70 13.24 1.73
CA SER A 99 -18.38 12.40 2.89
C SER A 99 -18.53 10.92 2.56
N PRO A 100 -17.69 10.05 3.14
CA PRO A 100 -17.89 8.61 3.05
C PRO A 100 -19.14 8.19 3.84
N ASN A 101 -19.74 7.07 3.43
CA ASN A 101 -20.83 6.44 4.18
C ASN A 101 -20.28 5.94 5.52
N LYS A 102 -20.86 6.40 6.64
CA LYS A 102 -20.33 6.14 7.99
C LYS A 102 -20.41 4.67 8.35
N GLU A 103 -21.50 4.00 7.96
CA GLU A 103 -21.71 2.58 8.22
C GLU A 103 -20.62 1.75 7.52
N VAL A 104 -20.32 2.06 6.26
CA VAL A 104 -19.22 1.42 5.51
C VAL A 104 -17.88 1.67 6.19
N VAL A 105 -17.58 2.91 6.63
CA VAL A 105 -16.32 3.19 7.32
C VAL A 105 -16.17 2.39 8.60
N ILE A 106 -17.22 2.33 9.43
CA ILE A 106 -17.21 1.57 10.69
C ILE A 106 -16.97 0.08 10.41
N GLU A 107 -17.69 -0.47 9.43
CA GLU A 107 -17.57 -1.87 9.03
C GLU A 107 -16.14 -2.20 8.55
N ARG A 108 -15.55 -1.37 7.68
CA ARG A 108 -14.18 -1.54 7.19
C ARG A 108 -13.15 -1.42 8.31
N MET A 109 -13.36 -0.51 9.26
CA MET A 109 -12.48 -0.36 10.41
C MET A 109 -12.49 -1.59 11.32
N GLN A 110 -13.67 -2.17 11.54
CA GLN A 110 -13.81 -3.42 12.30
C GLN A 110 -13.11 -4.60 11.61
N GLU A 111 -13.29 -4.74 10.29
CA GLU A 111 -12.60 -5.76 9.50
C GLU A 111 -11.07 -5.61 9.56
N TYR A 112 -10.57 -4.38 9.44
CA TYR A 112 -9.14 -4.10 9.54
C TYR A 112 -8.56 -4.46 10.91
N ASN A 113 -9.23 -4.04 11.99
CA ASN A 113 -8.79 -4.34 13.36
C ASN A 113 -8.75 -5.85 13.62
N ALA A 114 -9.81 -6.58 13.22
CA ALA A 114 -9.87 -8.03 13.38
C ALA A 114 -8.75 -8.74 12.58
N ALA A 115 -8.47 -8.30 11.34
CA ALA A 115 -7.39 -8.84 10.54
C ALA A 115 -6.00 -8.55 11.15
N SER A 116 -5.82 -7.35 11.73
CA SER A 116 -4.57 -6.97 12.40
C SER A 116 -4.32 -7.79 13.67
N GLU A 117 -5.36 -8.07 14.45
CA GLU A 117 -5.26 -8.93 15.65
C GLU A 117 -4.80 -10.34 15.29
N VAL A 118 -5.44 -10.96 14.29
CA VAL A 118 -5.07 -12.29 13.79
C VAL A 118 -3.63 -12.33 13.30
N ALA A 119 -3.19 -11.32 12.55
CA ALA A 119 -1.82 -11.23 12.05
C ALA A 119 -0.80 -11.12 13.19
N ASN A 120 -1.10 -10.31 14.21
CA ASN A 120 -0.19 -10.14 15.36
C ASN A 120 -0.08 -11.42 16.18
N THR A 121 -1.19 -12.12 16.45
CA THR A 121 -1.17 -13.43 17.15
C THR A 121 -0.35 -14.47 16.38
N SER A 122 -0.50 -14.50 15.05
CA SER A 122 0.27 -15.42 14.20
C SER A 122 1.78 -15.15 14.27
N ILE A 123 2.18 -13.88 14.36
CA ILE A 123 3.59 -13.49 14.50
C ILE A 123 4.14 -13.93 15.85
N GLU A 124 3.40 -13.69 16.94
CA GLU A 124 3.80 -14.09 18.30
C GLU A 124 3.95 -15.62 18.42
N GLU A 125 3.01 -16.38 17.85
CA GLU A 125 3.08 -17.85 17.83
C GLU A 125 4.28 -18.37 17.04
N ASN A 126 4.55 -17.78 15.86
CA ASN A 126 5.71 -18.15 15.05
C ASN A 126 7.03 -17.82 15.77
N GLN A 127 7.14 -16.64 16.37
CA GLN A 127 8.33 -16.24 17.14
C GLN A 127 8.56 -17.14 18.38
N ALA A 128 7.49 -17.51 19.08
CA ALA A 128 7.57 -18.43 20.22
C ALA A 128 8.02 -19.84 19.78
N SER A 129 7.54 -20.32 18.63
CA SER A 129 7.96 -21.60 18.07
C SER A 129 9.43 -21.60 17.62
N GLU A 130 9.89 -20.53 16.98
CA GLU A 130 11.30 -20.36 16.59
C GLU A 130 12.22 -20.29 17.81
N ALA A 131 11.83 -19.53 18.85
CA ALA A 131 12.59 -19.45 20.09
C ALA A 131 12.73 -20.82 20.77
N HIS A 132 11.66 -21.63 20.79
CA HIS A 132 11.71 -22.97 21.36
C HIS A 132 12.62 -23.91 20.55
N ILE A 133 12.61 -23.83 19.22
CA ILE A 133 13.50 -24.65 18.38
C ILE A 133 14.96 -24.30 18.66
N VAL A 134 15.29 -23.00 18.68
CA VAL A 134 16.64 -22.51 18.97
C VAL A 134 17.09 -22.95 20.37
N ASP A 135 16.23 -22.83 21.37
CA ASP A 135 16.54 -23.28 22.73
C ASP A 135 16.82 -24.79 22.77
N PHE A 136 16.04 -25.61 22.05
CA PHE A 136 16.25 -27.05 21.97
C PHE A 136 17.58 -27.41 21.27
N GLU A 137 17.92 -26.73 20.17
CA GLU A 137 19.19 -26.93 19.46
C GLU A 137 20.40 -26.55 20.32
N VAL A 138 20.31 -25.45 21.07
CA VAL A 138 21.36 -25.03 22.02
C VAL A 138 21.54 -26.08 23.12
N GLN A 139 20.45 -26.63 23.67
CA GLN A 139 20.53 -27.68 24.68
C GLN A 139 21.21 -28.95 24.13
N ASN A 140 20.87 -29.38 22.91
CA ASN A 140 21.51 -30.55 22.30
C ASN A 140 22.99 -30.31 22.02
N ALA A 141 23.37 -29.13 21.52
CA ALA A 141 24.78 -28.79 21.30
C ALA A 141 25.60 -28.78 22.59
N ILE A 142 25.01 -28.36 23.72
CA ILE A 142 25.65 -28.42 25.03
C ILE A 142 25.83 -29.89 25.48
N ILE A 143 24.84 -30.75 25.24
CA ILE A 143 24.93 -32.19 25.55
C ILE A 143 26.06 -32.83 24.74
N ASP A 144 26.09 -32.62 23.42
CA ASP A 144 27.12 -33.16 22.53
C ASP A 144 28.54 -32.74 22.95
N GLN A 145 28.71 -31.48 23.38
CA GLN A 145 29.98 -30.99 23.89
C GLN A 145 30.38 -31.65 25.21
N ASN A 146 29.44 -31.90 26.13
CA ASN A 146 29.72 -32.56 27.39
C ASN A 146 30.05 -34.05 27.19
N GLU A 147 29.35 -34.76 26.29
CA GLU A 147 29.68 -36.15 25.94
C GLU A 147 31.08 -36.26 25.33
N SER A 148 31.46 -35.30 24.46
CA SER A 148 32.80 -35.25 23.88
C SER A 148 33.90 -35.01 24.95
N ILE A 149 33.61 -34.22 25.98
CA ILE A 149 34.53 -33.95 27.10
C ILE A 149 34.67 -35.17 28.03
N GLU A 150 33.60 -35.94 28.23
CA GLU A 150 33.66 -37.18 29.01
C GLU A 150 34.47 -38.27 28.29
N GLU A 151 34.40 -38.35 26.95
CA GLU A 151 35.18 -39.29 26.15
C GLU A 151 36.68 -38.95 26.13
N GLU A 152 37.05 -37.67 26.12
CA GLU A 152 38.46 -37.23 26.21
C GLU A 152 39.06 -37.46 27.60
N ASN A 153 38.25 -37.38 28.66
CA ASN A 153 38.68 -37.64 30.04
C ASN A 153 38.53 -39.11 30.46
N ALA A 154 38.17 -40.01 29.55
CA ALA A 154 38.08 -41.43 29.84
C ALA A 154 39.48 -41.98 30.20
N PRO A 155 39.62 -42.69 31.34
CA PRO A 155 40.93 -43.19 31.78
C PRO A 155 41.46 -44.21 30.77
N CYS A 156 42.60 -43.90 30.15
CA CYS A 156 43.30 -44.79 29.22
C CYS A 156 43.56 -46.15 29.90
N GLU A 157 42.90 -47.22 29.43
CA GLU A 157 43.24 -48.58 29.84
C GLU A 157 44.71 -48.80 29.52
N GLN A 158 45.55 -48.84 30.57
CA GLN A 158 46.94 -49.22 30.43
C GLN A 158 46.98 -50.65 29.92
N ILE A 159 47.15 -50.78 28.59
CA ILE A 159 47.51 -52.04 27.95
C ILE A 159 48.85 -52.43 28.56
N ASN A 160 48.80 -53.39 29.49
CA ASN A 160 49.99 -54.03 30.04
C ASN A 160 50.68 -54.79 28.90
N VAL A 161 51.65 -54.15 28.29
CA VAL A 161 52.62 -54.77 27.39
C VAL A 161 53.85 -55.11 28.22
N LEU A 162 54.07 -56.43 28.38
CA LEU A 162 55.33 -57.17 28.64
C LEU A 162 55.41 -57.98 29.94
N GLY A 163 55.65 -59.28 29.73
CA GLY A 163 55.98 -60.32 30.71
C GLY A 163 55.99 -61.68 30.03
#